data_AF-A0A1M3D276-F1
#
_entry.id   AF-A0A1M3D276-F1
#
_cell.length_a   1.000
_cell.length_b   1.000
_cell.length_c   1.000
_cell.angle_alpha   90.00
_cell.angle_beta   90.00
_cell.angle_gamma   90.00
#
_symmetry.space_group_name_H-M   'P 1'
#
loop_
_entity.id
_entity.type
_entity.pdbx_description
1 polymer ?
#
loop_
_entity_poly.entity_id
_entity_poly.type
_entity_poly.pdbx_seq_one_letter_code
_entity_poly.pdbx_strand_id
1 'polypeptide(L)'
;MAGYCAALIMKVENDVMEVFISSKSDNNPYRIGDKEHWNGLYCETVIKSQNKLKVSNALKDEKWKNNPDIKLGMLSYLGFPLNFPNGEPGTGFGLKLCRKH
;
A
#
# COMPACT_ATOMS: atom_id res chain seq x y z
N MET A 1 17.79 -7.09 12.28
CA MET A 1 17.90 -7.24 10.80
C MET A 1 16.69 -6.57 10.17
N ALA A 2 16.94 -5.66 9.23
CA ALA A 2 15.98 -4.70 8.70
C ALA A 2 14.97 -5.34 7.72
N GLY A 3 13.94 -5.99 8.24
CA GLY A 3 12.80 -6.47 7.46
C GLY A 3 11.71 -5.42 7.38
N TYR A 4 11.06 -5.28 6.23
CA TYR A 4 9.83 -4.50 6.10
C TYR A 4 8.80 -5.00 7.14
N CYS A 5 8.17 -4.07 7.87
CA CYS A 5 7.22 -4.38 8.94
C CYS A 5 5.89 -4.91 8.40
N ALA A 6 5.55 -4.63 7.15
CA ALA A 6 4.38 -5.18 6.47
C ALA A 6 4.65 -5.36 4.98
N ALA A 7 4.16 -6.48 4.43
CA ALA A 7 3.97 -6.71 3.00
C ALA A 7 2.52 -7.15 2.77
N LEU A 8 1.75 -6.36 2.03
CA LEU A 8 0.33 -6.60 1.79
C LEU A 8 0.05 -6.80 0.32
N ILE A 9 -0.94 -7.62 -0.01
CA ILE A 9 -1.61 -7.60 -1.29
C ILE A 9 -2.99 -6.98 -1.07
N MET A 10 -3.23 -5.82 -1.65
CA MET A 10 -4.49 -5.07 -1.52
C MET A 10 -5.43 -5.42 -2.67
N LYS A 11 -6.66 -5.87 -2.44
CA LYS A 11 -7.69 -6.03 -3.48
C LYS A 11 -8.49 -4.73 -3.60
N VAL A 12 -8.83 -4.36 -4.82
CA VAL A 12 -9.67 -3.19 -5.12
C VAL A 12 -11.04 -3.67 -5.55
N GLU A 13 -12.09 -3.17 -4.91
CA GLU A 13 -13.47 -3.35 -5.34
C GLU A 13 -14.19 -2.01 -5.25
N ASN A 14 -14.66 -1.49 -6.39
CA ASN A 14 -15.26 -0.16 -6.50
C ASN A 14 -14.33 0.93 -5.93
N ASP A 15 -14.79 1.69 -4.95
CA ASP A 15 -14.08 2.76 -4.24
C ASP A 15 -13.43 2.28 -2.93
N VAL A 16 -13.34 0.97 -2.71
CA VAL A 16 -12.78 0.35 -1.51
C VAL A 16 -11.56 -0.49 -1.85
N MET A 17 -10.55 -0.41 -0.99
CA MET A 17 -9.38 -1.28 -0.98
C MET A 17 -9.41 -2.16 0.27
N GLU A 18 -9.19 -3.46 0.10
CA GLU A 18 -9.19 -4.46 1.16
C GLU A 18 -7.81 -5.13 1.25
N VAL A 19 -7.32 -5.37 2.46
CA VAL A 19 -6.14 -6.23 2.67
C VAL A 19 -6.52 -7.68 2.36
N PHE A 20 -6.13 -8.17 1.17
CA PHE A 20 -6.42 -9.54 0.75
C PHE A 20 -5.42 -10.55 1.33
N ILE A 21 -4.13 -10.19 1.33
CA ILE A 21 -3.07 -10.97 1.98
C ILE A 21 -2.19 -10.02 2.79
N SER A 22 -1.74 -10.47 3.96
CA SER A 22 -0.85 -9.73 4.84
C SER A 22 0.31 -10.62 5.28
N SER A 23 1.52 -10.07 5.34
CA SER A 23 2.69 -10.78 5.88
C SER A 23 2.55 -11.05 7.37
N LYS A 24 3.12 -12.17 7.82
CA LYS A 24 3.15 -12.56 9.23
C LYS A 24 4.35 -11.97 9.99
N SER A 25 4.75 -10.76 9.63
CA SER A 25 5.84 -10.04 10.30
C SER A 25 5.40 -9.54 11.67
N ASP A 26 6.30 -9.59 12.66
CA ASP A 26 6.05 -9.05 13.98
C ASP A 26 5.69 -7.57 13.90
N ASN A 27 4.68 -7.15 14.67
CA ASN A 27 4.16 -5.77 14.72
C ASN A 27 3.58 -5.24 13.39
N ASN A 28 3.14 -6.12 12.49
CA ASN A 28 2.35 -5.71 11.33
C ASN A 28 0.97 -5.18 11.81
N PRO A 29 0.64 -3.89 11.60
CA PRO A 29 -0.62 -3.32 12.07
C PRO A 29 -1.82 -3.73 11.21
N TYR A 30 -1.60 -4.30 10.03
CA TYR A 30 -2.64 -4.60 9.05
C TYR A 30 -3.13 -6.05 9.14
N ARG A 31 -4.44 -6.23 9.17
CA ARG A 31 -5.12 -7.52 9.21
C ARG A 31 -5.82 -7.80 7.88
N ILE A 32 -5.92 -9.08 7.53
CA ILE A 32 -6.69 -9.51 6.36
C ILE A 32 -8.15 -9.09 6.57
N GLY A 33 -8.75 -8.48 5.55
CA GLY A 33 -10.11 -7.93 5.58
C GLY A 33 -10.21 -6.48 6.06
N ASP A 34 -9.12 -5.83 6.49
CA ASP A 34 -9.12 -4.39 6.76
C ASP A 34 -9.44 -3.62 5.47
N LYS A 35 -10.31 -2.60 5.56
CA LYS A 35 -10.82 -1.84 4.41
C LYS A 35 -10.54 -0.36 4.52
N GLU A 36 -10.23 0.27 3.39
CA GLU A 36 -9.99 1.71 3.26
C GLU A 36 -10.65 2.24 1.98
N HIS A 37 -11.24 3.44 2.04
CA HIS A 37 -11.73 4.13 0.84
C HIS A 37 -10.59 4.81 0.06
N TRP A 38 -10.81 5.04 -1.23
CA TRP A 38 -9.89 5.79 -2.10
C TRP A 38 -9.77 7.26 -1.67
N ASN A 39 -8.79 7.56 -0.82
CA ASN A 39 -8.59 8.90 -0.25
C ASN A 39 -7.23 9.53 -0.65
N GLY A 40 -6.82 9.40 -1.90
CA GLY A 40 -5.55 9.94 -2.40
C GLY A 40 -4.32 9.19 -1.87
N LEU A 41 -4.50 7.91 -1.52
CA LEU A 41 -3.49 7.08 -0.88
C LEU A 41 -2.44 6.58 -1.89
N TYR A 42 -1.34 6.02 -1.38
CA TYR A 42 -0.27 5.45 -2.20
C TYR A 42 -0.79 4.46 -3.23
N CYS A 43 -1.65 3.54 -2.80
CA CYS A 43 -2.21 2.47 -3.63
C CYS A 43 -3.06 3.03 -4.78
N GLU A 44 -3.86 4.07 -4.53
CA GLU A 44 -4.63 4.75 -5.57
C GLU A 44 -3.72 5.33 -6.66
N THR A 45 -2.60 5.96 -6.27
CA THR A 45 -1.62 6.46 -7.25
C THR A 45 -1.03 5.33 -8.08
N VAL A 46 -0.69 4.20 -7.46
CA VAL A 46 -0.15 3.01 -8.17
C VAL A 46 -1.16 2.46 -9.16
N ILE A 47 -2.41 2.27 -8.73
CA ILE A 47 -3.48 1.71 -9.57
C ILE A 47 -3.83 2.66 -10.71
N LYS A 48 -4.03 3.96 -10.44
CA LYS A 48 -4.38 4.94 -11.48
C LYS A 48 -3.24 5.16 -12.49
N SER A 49 -2.00 5.20 -12.01
CA SER A 49 -0.85 5.41 -12.90
C SER A 49 -0.39 4.14 -13.61
N GLN A 50 -0.82 2.96 -13.15
CA GLN A 50 -0.31 1.66 -13.61
C GLN A 50 1.22 1.59 -13.58
N ASN A 51 1.83 2.26 -12.59
CA ASN A 51 3.28 2.36 -12.44
C ASN A 51 3.71 2.10 -10.99
N LYS A 52 4.95 1.63 -10.83
CA LYS A 52 5.57 1.45 -9.51
C LYS A 52 5.72 2.80 -8.81
N LEU A 53 5.31 2.87 -7.55
CA LEU A 53 5.55 4.03 -6.68
C LEU A 53 6.55 3.66 -5.58
N LYS A 54 7.64 4.44 -5.47
CA LYS A 54 8.61 4.31 -4.38
C LYS A 54 8.66 5.62 -3.59
N VAL A 55 8.38 5.54 -2.30
CA VAL A 55 8.51 6.64 -1.33
C VAL A 55 9.51 6.18 -0.27
N SER A 56 10.70 6.75 -0.28
CA SER A 56 11.77 6.33 0.63
C SER A 56 11.53 6.80 2.07
N ASN A 57 10.98 8.01 2.24
CA ASN A 57 10.58 8.57 3.53
C ASN A 57 9.49 9.63 3.32
N ALA A 58 8.27 9.31 3.75
CA ALA A 58 7.09 10.15 3.61
C ALA A 58 7.25 11.51 4.31
N LEU A 59 7.96 11.59 5.44
CA LEU A 59 8.17 12.85 6.18
C LEU A 59 9.02 13.86 5.40
N LYS A 60 9.79 13.40 4.40
CA LYS A 60 10.64 14.23 3.54
C LYS A 60 10.04 14.46 2.16
N ASP A 61 8.86 13.92 1.90
CA ASP A 61 8.20 14.01 0.60
C ASP A 61 6.97 14.92 0.72
N GLU A 62 7.02 16.07 0.06
CA GLU A 62 5.96 17.08 0.12
C GLU A 62 4.57 16.55 -0.26
N LYS A 63 4.50 15.54 -1.14
CA LYS A 63 3.25 14.92 -1.56
C LYS A 63 2.71 13.95 -0.50
N TRP A 64 3.59 13.29 0.24
CA TRP A 64 3.23 12.16 1.10
C TRP A 64 3.35 12.42 2.61
N LYS A 65 3.91 13.56 3.02
CA LYS A 65 4.12 13.93 4.43
C LYS A 65 2.88 13.96 5.33
N ASN A 66 1.69 13.99 4.74
CA ASN A 66 0.42 13.97 5.47
C ASN A 66 -0.34 12.64 5.32
N ASN A 67 0.30 11.59 4.79
CA ASN A 67 -0.35 10.30 4.59
C ASN A 67 -0.77 9.65 5.94
N PRO A 68 -1.99 9.10 6.07
CA PRO A 68 -2.48 8.53 7.32
C PRO A 68 -1.63 7.36 7.86
N ASP A 69 -0.95 6.62 7.00
CA ASP A 69 -0.06 5.51 7.38
C ASP A 69 1.11 5.98 8.26
N ILE A 70 1.48 7.27 8.21
CA ILE A 70 2.52 7.86 9.07
C ILE A 70 2.14 7.70 10.55
N LYS A 71 0.84 7.76 10.89
CA LYS A 71 0.35 7.55 12.27
C LYS A 71 0.60 6.13 12.77
N LEU A 72 0.75 5.17 11.86
CA LEU A 72 1.10 3.78 12.15
C LEU A 72 2.62 3.55 12.19
N GLY A 73 3.42 4.61 12.02
CA GLY A 73 4.88 4.57 11.94
C GLY A 73 5.42 4.13 10.57
N MET A 74 4.56 4.07 9.54
CA MET A 74 4.95 3.61 8.22
C MET A 74 5.46 4.77 7.37
N LEU A 75 6.78 4.87 7.26
CA LEU A 75 7.45 6.02 6.64
C LEU A 75 7.94 5.73 5.22
N SER A 76 8.23 4.47 4.90
CA SER A 76 8.59 4.07 3.53
C SER A 76 7.43 3.31 2.89
N TYR A 77 7.24 3.49 1.58
CA TYR A 77 6.28 2.75 0.77
C TYR A 77 6.93 2.29 -0.54
N LEU A 78 6.70 1.04 -0.91
CA LEU A 78 6.97 0.55 -2.26
C LEU A 78 5.74 -0.18 -2.76
N GLY A 79 5.20 0.28 -3.90
CA GLY A 79 3.99 -0.23 -4.52
C GLY A 79 4.16 -0.59 -5.98
N PHE A 80 3.51 -1.68 -6.40
CA PHE A 80 3.44 -2.15 -7.77
C PHE A 80 1.99 -2.40 -8.16
N PRO A 81 1.59 -2.06 -9.40
CA PRO A 81 0.31 -2.50 -9.93
C PRO A 81 0.38 -4.01 -10.21
N LEU A 82 -0.66 -4.75 -9.87
CA LEU A 82 -0.82 -6.14 -10.27
C LEU A 82 -2.19 -6.26 -10.92
N ASN A 83 -2.22 -6.66 -12.18
CA ASN A 83 -3.45 -6.78 -12.94
C ASN A 83 -3.85 -8.26 -13.04
N PHE A 84 -5.13 -8.50 -13.27
CA PHE A 84 -5.59 -9.83 -13.63
C PHE A 84 -5.00 -10.27 -14.98
N PRO A 85 -4.95 -11.58 -15.28
CA PRO A 85 -4.43 -12.10 -16.54
C PRO A 85 -5.09 -11.50 -17.79
N ASN A 86 -6.33 -11.01 -17.68
CA ASN A 86 -7.06 -10.35 -18.76
C ASN A 86 -6.58 -8.91 -19.03
N GLY A 87 -5.62 -8.39 -18.25
CA GLY A 87 -5.08 -7.05 -18.42
C GLY A 87 -5.95 -5.92 -17.87
N GLU A 88 -7.10 -6.23 -17.25
CA GLU A 88 -7.96 -5.20 -16.69
C GLU A 88 -7.36 -4.60 -15.41
N PRO A 89 -7.22 -3.26 -15.33
CA PRO A 89 -6.69 -2.56 -14.16
C PRO A 89 -7.69 -2.45 -12.99
N GLY A 90 -8.90 -2.99 -13.14
CA GLY A 90 -10.05 -2.75 -12.24
C GLY A 90 -10.02 -3.50 -10.91
N THR A 91 -9.08 -4.42 -10.72
CA THR A 91 -8.98 -5.23 -9.50
C THR A 91 -7.51 -5.40 -9.16
N GLY A 92 -6.84 -4.26 -9.07
CA GLY A 92 -5.40 -4.21 -8.91
C GLY A 92 -4.98 -4.77 -7.56
N PHE A 93 -4.14 -5.81 -7.54
CA PHE A 93 -3.45 -6.21 -6.34
C PHE A 93 -2.32 -5.21 -6.05
N GLY A 94 -2.36 -4.47 -4.94
CA GLY A 94 -1.27 -3.55 -4.58
C GLY A 94 -0.28 -4.21 -3.63
N LEU A 95 1.00 -4.38 -4.01
CA LEU A 95 2.02 -4.78 -3.03
C LEU A 95 2.36 -3.57 -2.15
N LYS A 96 2.02 -3.55 -0.87
CA LYS A 96 2.41 -2.46 0.05
C LYS A 96 3.55 -2.94 0.94
N LEU A 97 4.77 -2.47 0.69
CA LEU A 97 5.91 -2.69 1.60
C LEU A 97 6.15 -1.47 2.46
N CYS A 98 6.04 -1.64 3.78
CA CYS A 98 6.23 -0.55 4.72
C CYS A 98 7.27 -0.90 5.79
N ARG A 99 8.06 0.10 6.21
CA ARG A 99 9.09 -0.04 7.23
C ARG A 99 8.91 1.03 8.32
N LYS A 100 8.97 0.61 9.58
CA LYS A 100 9.14 1.51 10.73
C LYS A 100 10.62 1.89 10.82
N HIS A 101 10.90 3.19 10.94
CA HIS A 101 12.25 3.67 11.30
C HIS A 101 12.44 3.56 12.82
#